data_AF-A0A662TP14-F1
#
_entry.id   AF-A0A662TP14-F1
#
_cell.length_a   1.000
_cell.length_b   1.000
_cell.length_c   1.000
_cell.angle_alpha   90.00
_cell.angle_beta   90.00
_cell.angle_gamma   90.00
#
_symmetry.space_group_name_H-M   'P 1'
#
loop_
_entity.id
_entity.type
_entity.pdbx_description
1 polymer ?
#
loop_
_entity_poly.entity_id
_entity_poly.type
_entity_poly.pdbx_seq_one_letter_code
_entity_poly.pdbx_strand_id
1 'polypeptide(L)'
;MRRFKKAARVLGVAESFEKEVYRRSILSGVVMRGDFIIDGFAFTTLTVGGMDATDRIIEMYQSLGRQDINVIMIGGSIISWFNIIDLSKV
;
A
#
# COMPACT_ATOMS: atom_id res chain seq x y z
N MET A 1 12.90 23.92 10.06
CA MET A 1 11.44 23.89 9.96
C MET A 1 10.96 22.45 10.07
N ARG A 2 10.55 21.97 11.26
CA ARG A 2 10.09 20.58 11.45
C ARG A 2 8.57 20.58 11.55
N ARG A 3 7.90 20.56 10.40
CA ARG A 3 6.45 20.74 10.23
C ARG A 3 5.66 19.43 10.08
N PHE A 4 6.14 18.32 10.65
CA PHE A 4 5.37 17.08 10.71
C PHE A 4 4.96 16.80 12.15
N LYS A 5 3.66 16.53 12.37
CA LYS A 5 3.14 16.03 13.65
C LYS A 5 3.99 14.81 14.03
N LYS A 6 4.61 14.81 15.22
CA LYS A 6 5.50 13.71 15.66
C LYS A 6 4.85 12.33 15.59
N ALA A 7 3.52 12.26 15.68
CA ALA A 7 2.73 11.03 15.64
C ALA A 7 1.94 10.87 14.33
N ALA A 8 2.32 11.55 13.24
CA ALA A 8 1.70 11.31 11.94
C ALA A 8 2.01 9.88 11.49
N ARG A 9 0.99 9.20 10.97
CA ARG A 9 1.08 7.81 10.49
C ARG A 9 0.93 7.76 9.00
N VAL A 10 1.79 6.97 8.38
CA VAL A 10 1.79 6.72 6.95
C VAL A 10 1.57 5.24 6.72
N LEU A 11 0.68 4.90 5.80
CA LEU A 11 0.61 3.57 5.21
C LEU A 11 1.52 3.54 3.98
N GLY A 12 2.69 2.93 4.10
CA GLY A 12 3.57 2.65 2.96
C GLY A 12 3.13 1.37 2.25
N VAL A 13 2.91 1.42 0.95
CA VAL A 13 2.47 0.30 0.12
C VAL A 13 3.54 -0.04 -0.91
N ALA A 14 3.89 -1.32 -0.98
CA ALA A 14 4.84 -1.87 -1.94
C ALA A 14 4.38 -3.25 -2.42
N GLU A 15 4.85 -3.65 -3.58
CA GLU A 15 4.52 -4.88 -4.27
C GLU A 15 5.78 -5.70 -4.58
N SER A 16 5.60 -7.01 -4.70
CA SER A 16 6.63 -7.89 -5.25
C SER A 16 5.99 -9.09 -5.95
N PHE A 17 6.52 -9.46 -7.11
CA PHE A 17 6.07 -10.61 -7.89
C PHE A 17 7.21 -11.27 -8.63
N GLU A 18 7.06 -12.57 -8.87
CA GLU A 18 7.97 -13.36 -9.68
C GLU A 18 7.28 -13.75 -10.99
N LYS A 19 7.77 -13.19 -12.10
CA LYS A 19 7.15 -13.26 -13.43
C LYS A 19 6.90 -14.67 -13.95
N GLU A 20 7.77 -15.62 -13.62
CA GLU A 20 7.78 -16.95 -14.21
C GLU A 20 6.99 -17.98 -13.40
N VAL A 21 6.73 -17.69 -12.11
CA VAL A 21 6.20 -18.67 -11.16
C VAL A 21 4.76 -18.36 -10.75
N TYR A 22 4.38 -17.08 -10.65
CA TYR A 22 3.09 -16.71 -10.06
C TYR A 22 2.26 -15.77 -10.95
N ARG A 23 0.98 -16.12 -11.13
CA ARG A 23 -0.05 -15.22 -11.71
C ARG A 23 -0.49 -14.11 -10.74
N ARG A 24 0.06 -14.09 -9.53
CA ARG A 24 -0.29 -13.15 -8.45
C ARG A 24 0.95 -12.43 -7.94
N SER A 25 0.80 -11.15 -7.65
CA SER A 25 1.77 -10.33 -6.93
C SER A 25 1.36 -10.23 -5.47
N ILE A 26 2.35 -10.21 -4.58
CA ILE A 26 2.13 -9.85 -3.18
C ILE A 26 2.15 -8.33 -3.08
N LEU A 27 1.17 -7.77 -2.37
CA LEU A 27 1.10 -6.37 -2.00
C LEU A 27 1.21 -6.29 -0.48
N SER A 28 2.18 -5.54 0.00
CA SER A 28 2.43 -5.29 1.42
C SER A 28 2.14 -3.85 1.78
N GLY A 29 1.52 -3.66 2.93
CA GLY A 29 1.26 -2.36 3.53
C GLY A 29 1.86 -2.30 4.93
N VAL A 30 2.58 -1.24 5.25
CA VAL A 30 3.17 -1.00 6.58
C VAL A 30 2.71 0.35 7.10
N VAL A 31 2.10 0.37 8.29
CA VAL A 31 1.75 1.59 9.00
C VAL A 31 2.92 1.98 9.88
N MET A 32 3.57 3.09 9.55
CA MET A 32 4.74 3.60 10.26
C MET A 32 4.51 5.04 10.73
N ARG A 33 5.00 5.36 11.93
CA ARG A 33 5.06 6.73 12.44
C ARG A 33 6.31 7.46 11.97
N GLY A 34 6.27 8.79 12.05
CA GLY A 34 7.43 9.65 11.77
C GLY A 34 8.65 9.48 12.69
N ASP A 35 8.56 8.66 13.75
CA ASP A 35 9.68 8.23 14.59
C ASP A 35 10.09 6.76 14.36
N PHE A 36 9.72 6.21 13.20
CA PHE A 36 10.10 4.86 12.72
C PHE A 36 9.51 3.69 13.52
N ILE A 37 8.53 3.94 14.38
CA ILE A 37 7.76 2.86 15.02
C ILE A 37 6.74 2.31 14.02
N ILE A 38 6.77 0.99 13.85
CA ILE A 38 5.78 0.24 13.06
C ILE A 38 4.61 -0.07 13.97
N ASP A 39 3.44 0.47 13.65
CA ASP A 39 2.22 0.25 14.42
C ASP A 39 1.32 -0.85 13.81
N GLY A 40 1.64 -1.35 12.60
CA GLY A 40 0.87 -2.42 11.96
C GLY A 40 1.33 -2.73 10.54
N PHE A 41 0.91 -3.87 10.03
CA PHE A 41 1.17 -4.30 8.66
C PHE A 41 0.00 -5.13 8.12
N ALA A 42 -0.15 -5.17 6.80
CA ALA A 42 -1.15 -5.97 6.11
C ALA A 42 -0.56 -6.51 4.81
N PHE A 43 -1.09 -7.64 4.35
CA PHE A 43 -0.72 -8.25 3.09
C PHE A 43 -1.98 -8.60 2.31
N THR A 44 -1.93 -8.42 1.01
CA THR A 44 -2.93 -8.95 0.08
C THR A 44 -2.23 -9.44 -1.18
N THR A 45 -3.00 -10.05 -2.06
CA THR A 45 -2.51 -10.47 -3.38
C THR A 45 -3.30 -9.79 -4.47
N LEU A 46 -2.64 -9.45 -5.54
CA LEU A 46 -3.25 -8.83 -6.71
C LEU A 46 -2.82 -9.54 -7.99
N THR A 47 -3.57 -9.34 -9.06
CA THR A 47 -3.37 -10.05 -10.31
C THR A 47 -2.27 -9.39 -11.14
N VAL A 48 -1.29 -10.17 -11.59
CA VAL A 48 -0.23 -9.66 -12.48
C VAL A 48 -0.85 -9.35 -13.85
N GLY A 49 -0.70 -8.12 -14.36
CA GLY A 49 -1.41 -7.68 -15.57
C GLY A 49 -2.91 -7.43 -15.39
N GLY A 50 -3.41 -7.42 -14.15
CA GLY A 50 -4.80 -7.12 -13.83
C GLY A 50 -5.12 -5.62 -13.78
N MET A 51 -6.31 -5.31 -13.29
CA MET A 51 -6.77 -3.95 -12.98
C MET A 51 -7.30 -3.83 -11.54
N ASP A 52 -6.94 -4.80 -10.69
CA ASP A 52 -7.42 -4.93 -9.31
C ASP A 52 -6.56 -4.19 -8.27
N ALA A 53 -5.48 -3.50 -8.67
CA ALA A 53 -4.57 -2.85 -7.73
C ALA A 53 -5.27 -1.81 -6.83
N THR A 54 -6.13 -0.98 -7.41
CA THR A 54 -6.86 0.08 -6.69
C THR A 54 -7.73 -0.51 -5.58
N ASP A 55 -8.58 -1.48 -5.92
CA ASP A 55 -9.51 -2.10 -4.98
C ASP A 55 -8.75 -2.85 -3.87
N ARG A 56 -7.65 -3.53 -4.22
CA ARG A 56 -6.81 -4.26 -3.25
C ARG A 56 -6.11 -3.33 -2.25
N ILE A 57 -5.71 -2.13 -2.67
CA ILE A 57 -5.14 -1.12 -1.76
C ILE A 57 -6.23 -0.59 -0.80
N ILE A 58 -7.44 -0.34 -1.31
CA ILE A 58 -8.56 0.12 -0.49
C ILE A 58 -8.95 -0.95 0.53
N GLU A 59 -9.09 -2.21 0.11
CA GLU A 59 -9.36 -3.36 1.00
C GLU A 59 -8.28 -3.49 2.07
N MET A 60 -7.00 -3.37 1.69
CA MET A 60 -5.88 -3.40 2.64
C MET A 60 -6.01 -2.30 3.68
N TYR A 61 -6.22 -1.05 3.25
CA TYR A 61 -6.42 0.09 4.14
C TYR A 61 -7.59 -0.14 5.10
N GLN A 62 -8.73 -0.62 4.59
CA GLN A 62 -9.91 -0.91 5.41
C GLN A 62 -9.66 -2.04 6.42
N SER A 63 -8.94 -3.09 6.02
CA SER A 63 -8.62 -4.23 6.89
C SER A 63 -7.73 -3.87 8.08
N LEU A 64 -6.93 -2.81 7.97
CA LEU A 64 -6.14 -2.30 9.10
C LEU A 64 -7.05 -1.74 10.20
N GLY A 65 -8.28 -1.34 9.89
CA GLY A 65 -9.26 -0.86 10.87
C GLY A 65 -8.85 0.45 11.55
N ARG A 66 -8.05 1.28 10.87
CA ARG A 66 -7.40 2.45 11.44
C ARG A 66 -7.86 3.74 10.78
N GLN A 67 -8.38 4.65 11.61
CA GLN A 67 -8.77 6.00 11.20
C GLN A 67 -7.65 7.03 11.43
N ASP A 68 -6.52 6.62 12.01
CA ASP A 68 -5.41 7.50 12.39
C ASP A 68 -4.28 7.54 11.35
N ILE A 69 -4.44 6.87 10.20
CA ILE A 69 -3.53 6.94 9.05
C ILE A 69 -3.76 8.27 8.33
N ASN A 70 -2.70 9.05 8.12
CA ASN A 70 -2.80 10.39 7.54
C ASN A 70 -2.43 10.45 6.06
N VAL A 71 -1.60 9.51 5.60
CA VAL A 71 -1.06 9.48 4.24
C VAL A 71 -0.94 8.03 3.79
N ILE A 72 -1.30 7.75 2.54
CA ILE A 72 -0.93 6.52 1.85
C ILE A 72 0.23 6.88 0.91
N MET A 73 1.37 6.19 1.06
CA MET A 73 2.54 6.35 0.21
C MET A 73 2.71 5.12 -0.64
N ILE A 74 2.72 5.30 -1.96
CA ILE A 74 2.83 4.22 -2.93
C ILE A 74 4.13 4.43 -3.72
N GLY A 75 4.93 3.38 -3.89
CA GLY A 75 6.22 3.44 -4.59
C GLY A 75 6.10 3.80 -6.09
N GLY A 76 4.95 3.57 -6.71
CA GLY A 76 4.66 3.91 -8.11
C GLY A 76 3.18 3.76 -8.45
N SER A 77 2.73 4.40 -9.54
CA SER A 77 1.32 4.36 -9.98
C SER A 77 0.99 3.16 -10.87
N ILE A 78 1.99 2.39 -11.29
CA ILE A 78 1.84 1.17 -12.06
C ILE A 78 2.61 0.09 -11.31
N ILE A 79 1.89 -0.94 -10.88
CA ILE A 79 2.44 -2.06 -10.12
C ILE A 79 2.16 -3.37 -10.85
N SER A 80 2.91 -4.43 -10.52
CA SER A 80 2.62 -5.81 -10.96
C SER A 80 2.30 -5.97 -12.45
N TRP A 81 3.17 -5.40 -13.29
CA TRP A 81 3.11 -5.48 -14.75
C TRP A 81 1.83 -4.85 -15.33
N PHE A 82 1.78 -3.52 -15.39
CA PHE A 82 0.68 -2.73 -15.97
C PHE A 82 -0.63 -2.66 -15.17
N ASN A 83 -0.63 -3.07 -13.91
CA ASN A 83 -1.80 -2.88 -13.03
C ASN A 83 -1.79 -1.44 -12.49
N ILE A 84 -2.65 -0.61 -13.07
CA ILE A 84 -2.69 0.85 -12.82
C ILE A 84 -3.47 1.13 -11.53
N ILE A 85 -2.92 2.00 -10.71
CA ILE A 85 -3.58 2.52 -9.51
C ILE A 85 -4.27 3.83 -9.84
N ASP A 86 -5.58 3.88 -9.60
CA ASP A 86 -6.38 5.10 -9.70
C ASP A 86 -6.22 5.93 -8.43
N LEU A 87 -5.29 6.88 -8.46
CA LEU A 87 -4.98 7.78 -7.33
C LEU A 87 -6.15 8.69 -6.94
N SER A 88 -7.20 8.81 -7.76
CA SER A 88 -8.40 9.58 -7.39
C SER A 88 -9.34 8.81 -6.48
N LYS A 89 -9.19 7.47 -6.43
CA LYS A 89 -10.01 6.56 -5.62
C LYS A 89 -9.34 6.09 -4.35
N VAL A 90 -8.02 6.26 -4.23
CA VAL A 90 -7.18 5.89 -3.08
C VAL A 90 -6.85 7.11 -2.25
#